data_AF-A0A1F2TM63-F1
#
_entry.id   AF-A0A1F2TM63-F1
#
_cell.length_a   1.000
_cell.length_b   1.000
_cell.length_c   1.000
_cell.angle_alpha   90.00
_cell.angle_beta   90.00
_cell.angle_gamma   90.00
#
_symmetry.space_group_name_H-M   'P 1'
#
loop_
_entity.id
_entity.type
_entity.pdbx_description
1 polymer ?
#
loop_
_entity_poly.entity_id
_entity_poly.type
_entity_poly.pdbx_seq_one_letter_code
_entity_poly.pdbx_strand_id
1 'polypeptide(L)'
;MSIAWLGVCLGIDYTFNPQLWARAVEAPSSSVPLSLHFHHLRCTGCTDEIKKALGTLPWLKDAPMSVRVSGQDTTAGNYAGWLDISVQEISQIDFIALDQALRNEGFVAAQIEFGGLRHFRLEGKARHLCSATGQEGCEPLPDVGTVRRGERLRWLDSMTTDATGSTVIFHVRYQQPNERIDVKELFAAMDDYGMLPYTLHVIAAAE
;
A
#
# COMPACT_ATOMS: atom_id res chain seq x y z
N MET A 1 51.22 17.10 -4.20
CA MET A 1 50.35 17.96 -3.38
C MET A 1 48.87 17.55 -3.44
N SER A 2 48.55 16.33 -3.91
CA SER A 2 47.17 15.91 -4.21
C SER A 2 46.60 14.94 -3.17
N ILE A 3 47.46 14.27 -2.40
CA ILE A 3 47.08 13.27 -1.39
C ILE A 3 46.48 13.94 -0.13
N ALA A 4 47.02 15.10 0.26
CA ALA A 4 46.53 15.84 1.43
C ALA A 4 45.09 16.36 1.21
N TRP A 5 44.77 16.80 -0.01
CA TRP A 5 43.42 17.27 -0.35
C TRP A 5 42.39 16.14 -0.34
N LEU A 6 42.77 14.95 -0.78
CA LEU A 6 41.90 13.77 -0.76
C LEU A 6 41.52 13.37 0.68
N GLY A 7 42.48 13.44 1.61
CA GLY A 7 42.22 13.21 3.03
C GLY A 7 41.28 14.26 3.66
N VAL A 8 41.43 15.53 3.29
CA VAL A 8 40.54 16.61 3.76
C VAL A 8 39.13 16.43 3.20
N CYS A 9 38.98 16.11 1.92
CA CYS A 9 37.67 15.86 1.32
C CYS A 9 36.98 14.65 1.96
N LEU A 10 37.70 13.55 2.21
CA LEU A 10 37.13 12.38 2.90
C LEU A 10 36.76 12.69 4.35
N GLY A 11 37.55 13.50 5.06
CA GLY A 11 37.24 13.92 6.43
C GLY A 11 36.00 14.83 6.52
N ILE A 12 35.86 15.76 5.57
CA ILE A 12 34.67 16.62 5.44
C ILE A 12 33.45 15.76 5.09
N ASP A 13 33.57 14.85 4.13
CA ASP A 13 32.45 13.99 3.73
C ASP A 13 32.02 13.06 4.88
N TYR A 14 32.98 12.51 5.63
CA TYR A 14 32.70 11.70 6.81
C TYR A 14 32.01 12.49 7.93
N THR A 15 32.38 13.75 8.16
CA THR A 15 31.80 14.55 9.24
C THR A 15 30.46 15.19 8.89
N PHE A 16 30.28 15.62 7.63
CA PHE A 16 29.09 16.36 7.20
C PHE A 16 28.03 15.50 6.49
N ASN A 17 28.36 14.26 6.07
CA ASN A 17 27.40 13.31 5.51
C ASN A 17 27.25 12.05 6.39
N PRO A 18 26.66 12.15 7.59
CA PRO A 18 26.41 11.00 8.46
C PRO A 18 25.57 9.91 7.77
N GLN A 19 24.73 10.29 6.81
CA GLN A 19 23.93 9.39 5.97
C GLN A 19 24.73 8.36 5.15
N LEU A 20 26.02 8.62 4.86
CA LEU A 20 26.85 7.69 4.07
C LEU A 20 27.39 6.52 4.88
N TRP A 21 27.58 6.69 6.20
CA TRP A 21 28.13 5.66 7.09
C TRP A 21 27.15 5.21 8.18
N ALA A 22 26.08 5.98 8.44
CA ALA A 22 24.95 5.56 9.26
C ALA A 22 23.98 4.61 8.53
N ARG A 23 24.37 4.03 7.38
CA ARG A 23 23.73 2.83 6.83
C ARG A 23 24.04 1.63 7.73
N ALA A 24 23.51 1.66 8.97
CA ALA A 24 22.92 0.45 9.49
C ALA A 24 21.78 0.13 8.52
N VAL A 25 22.04 -0.81 7.62
CA VAL A 25 20.97 -1.52 6.94
C VAL A 25 20.18 -2.17 8.07
N GLU A 26 19.14 -1.49 8.55
CA GLU A 26 18.08 -2.17 9.28
C GLU A 26 17.64 -3.28 8.35
N ALA A 27 17.98 -4.51 8.73
CA ALA A 27 17.52 -5.69 8.01
C ALA A 27 16.01 -5.50 7.87
N PRO A 28 15.45 -5.59 6.64
CA PRO A 28 14.02 -5.42 6.46
C PRO A 28 13.33 -6.33 7.46
N SER A 29 12.50 -5.75 8.33
CA SER A 29 11.66 -6.55 9.19
C SER A 29 10.94 -7.52 8.26
N SER A 30 11.10 -8.83 8.47
CA SER A 30 10.58 -9.86 7.59
C SER A 30 9.04 -9.87 7.53
N SER A 31 8.40 -8.93 8.22
CA SER A 31 6.98 -8.66 8.18
C SER A 31 6.70 -7.18 7.97
N VAL A 32 5.67 -6.87 7.19
CA VAL A 32 5.12 -5.52 7.01
C VAL A 32 3.76 -5.40 7.70
N PRO A 33 3.45 -4.25 8.33
CA PRO A 33 2.16 -4.00 8.93
C PRO A 33 1.08 -3.73 7.86
N LEU A 34 -0.03 -4.46 7.97
CA LEU A 34 -1.29 -4.23 7.28
C LEU A 34 -2.39 -4.05 8.32
N SER A 35 -3.16 -2.96 8.28
CA SER A 35 -4.26 -2.71 9.21
C SER A 35 -5.57 -2.50 8.45
N LEU A 36 -6.62 -3.21 8.85
CA LEU A 36 -7.95 -3.10 8.25
C LEU A 36 -8.90 -2.42 9.23
N HIS A 37 -9.54 -1.32 8.81
CA HIS A 37 -10.52 -0.63 9.63
C HIS A 37 -11.95 -1.05 9.29
N PHE A 38 -12.77 -1.27 10.30
CA PHE A 38 -14.19 -1.60 10.16
C PHE A 38 -15.04 -0.69 11.05
N HIS A 39 -16.14 -0.16 10.52
CA HIS A 39 -17.04 0.73 11.28
C HIS A 39 -17.82 0.01 12.39
N HIS A 40 -18.03 -1.31 12.27
CA HIS A 40 -18.91 -2.09 13.13
C HIS A 40 -18.30 -3.43 13.57
N LEU A 41 -17.12 -3.38 14.19
CA LEU A 41 -16.46 -4.53 14.79
C LEU A 41 -16.99 -4.78 16.23
N ARG A 42 -18.27 -5.16 16.34
CA ARG A 42 -18.99 -5.20 17.63
C ARG A 42 -18.95 -6.56 18.35
N CYS A 43 -18.61 -7.65 17.66
CA CYS A 43 -18.73 -9.00 18.20
C CYS A 43 -17.49 -9.87 17.99
N THR A 44 -17.18 -10.76 18.95
CA THR A 44 -16.07 -11.73 18.83
C THR A 44 -16.27 -12.66 17.62
N GLY A 45 -17.50 -13.12 17.37
CA GLY A 45 -17.82 -13.93 16.19
C GLY A 45 -17.53 -13.23 14.86
N CYS A 46 -17.80 -11.92 14.78
CA CYS A 46 -17.51 -11.08 13.61
C CYS A 46 -16.00 -11.06 13.32
N THR A 47 -15.18 -11.00 14.37
CA THR A 47 -13.72 -11.05 14.24
C THR A 47 -13.24 -12.41 13.75
N ASP A 48 -13.82 -13.50 14.26
CA ASP A 48 -13.43 -14.86 13.87
C ASP A 48 -13.83 -15.16 12.42
N GLU A 49 -14.99 -14.67 11.98
CA GLU A 49 -15.43 -14.74 10.58
C GLU A 49 -14.50 -13.95 9.65
N ILE A 50 -14.10 -12.73 10.03
CA ILE A 50 -13.11 -11.95 9.26
C ILE A 50 -11.77 -12.70 9.18
N LYS A 51 -11.27 -13.24 10.30
CA LYS A 51 -10.02 -14.01 10.31
C LYS A 51 -10.13 -15.25 9.42
N LYS A 52 -11.27 -15.94 9.45
CA LYS A 52 -11.53 -17.10 8.59
C LYS A 52 -11.58 -16.70 7.10
N ALA A 53 -12.23 -15.59 6.78
CA ALA A 53 -12.28 -15.02 5.43
C ALA A 53 -10.87 -14.71 4.92
N LEU A 54 -10.06 -14.03 5.73
CA LEU A 54 -8.67 -13.72 5.38
C LEU A 54 -7.80 -14.98 5.29
N GLY A 55 -8.10 -16.02 6.08
CA GLY A 55 -7.42 -17.31 6.05
C GLY A 55 -7.59 -18.10 4.75
N THR A 56 -8.50 -17.71 3.85
CA THR A 56 -8.58 -18.29 2.50
C THR A 56 -7.45 -17.82 1.59
N LEU A 57 -6.78 -16.73 1.94
CA LEU A 57 -5.65 -16.18 1.19
C LEU A 57 -4.36 -16.85 1.67
N PRO A 58 -3.58 -17.50 0.77
CA PRO A 58 -2.40 -18.27 1.16
C PRO A 58 -1.38 -17.48 1.98
N TRP A 59 -1.20 -16.20 1.67
CA TRP A 59 -0.25 -15.30 2.33
C TRP A 59 -0.73 -14.74 3.67
N LEU A 60 -1.99 -15.01 4.06
CA LEU A 60 -2.56 -14.62 5.35
C LEU A 60 -2.93 -15.79 6.27
N LYS A 61 -2.86 -17.02 5.78
CA LYS A 61 -3.33 -18.23 6.50
C LYS A 61 -2.77 -18.35 7.92
N ASP A 62 -1.47 -18.06 8.07
CA ASP A 62 -0.75 -18.15 9.34
C ASP A 62 -0.24 -16.78 9.83
N ALA A 63 -0.75 -15.69 9.24
CA ALA A 63 -0.34 -14.34 9.61
C ALA A 63 -0.82 -14.00 11.03
N PRO A 64 0.05 -13.45 11.90
CA PRO A 64 -0.38 -12.96 13.21
C PRO A 64 -1.40 -11.82 13.03
N MET A 65 -2.57 -11.96 13.65
CA MET A 65 -3.65 -10.97 13.59
C MET A 65 -4.09 -10.54 15.00
N SER A 66 -4.09 -9.25 15.26
CA SER A 66 -4.55 -8.65 16.52
C SER A 66 -5.65 -7.63 16.28
N VAL A 67 -6.64 -7.59 17.16
CA VAL A 67 -7.70 -6.57 17.11
C VAL A 67 -7.38 -5.42 18.05
N ARG A 68 -7.46 -4.20 17.53
CA ARG A 68 -7.47 -2.96 18.31
C ARG A 68 -8.84 -2.31 18.16
N VAL A 69 -9.62 -2.29 19.22
CA VAL A 69 -10.92 -1.58 19.21
C VAL A 69 -10.66 -0.10 19.44
N SER A 70 -11.16 0.76 18.56
CA SER A 70 -11.14 2.20 18.78
C SER A 70 -12.12 2.48 19.92
N GLY A 71 -11.67 3.22 20.94
CA GLY A 71 -12.38 3.38 22.21
C GLY A 71 -13.89 3.60 22.08
N GLN A 72 -14.63 2.96 22.99
CA GLN A 72 -16.08 2.96 23.07
C GLN A 72 -16.61 4.39 23.22
N ASP A 73 -17.07 5.02 22.13
CA ASP A 73 -17.79 6.28 22.23
C ASP A 73 -19.21 5.98 22.73
N THR A 74 -19.40 6.16 24.04
CA THR A 74 -20.58 5.72 24.80
C THR A 74 -21.88 6.42 24.43
N THR A 75 -21.84 7.37 23.50
CA THR A 75 -23.00 8.18 23.09
C THR A 75 -23.63 7.77 21.75
N ALA A 76 -22.95 6.98 20.91
CA ALA A 76 -23.45 6.66 19.56
C ALA A 76 -23.46 5.17 19.20
N GLY A 77 -22.96 4.27 20.05
CA GLY A 77 -22.90 2.84 19.71
C GLY A 77 -22.02 2.58 18.47
N ASN A 78 -21.05 3.42 18.17
CA ASN A 78 -20.11 3.18 17.07
C ASN A 78 -18.98 2.29 17.56
N TYR A 79 -18.96 1.03 17.13
CA TYR A 79 -17.91 0.06 17.48
C TYR A 79 -16.97 -0.05 16.30
N ALA A 80 -16.17 1.00 16.12
CA ALA A 80 -15.13 0.99 15.11
C ALA A 80 -13.92 0.19 15.63
N GLY A 81 -13.31 -0.61 14.76
CA GLY A 81 -12.19 -1.47 15.15
C GLY A 81 -11.19 -1.63 14.03
N TRP A 82 -9.95 -1.86 14.43
CA TRP A 82 -8.82 -2.19 13.57
C TRP A 82 -8.46 -3.66 13.74
N LEU A 83 -8.21 -4.33 12.63
CA LEU A 83 -7.54 -5.63 12.59
C LEU A 83 -6.14 -5.40 12.03
N ASP A 84 -5.12 -5.52 12.89
CA ASP A 84 -3.73 -5.45 12.47
C ASP A 84 -3.23 -6.84 12.13
N ILE A 85 -2.46 -6.90 11.05
CA ILE A 85 -1.98 -8.11 10.41
C ILE A 85 -0.49 -7.90 10.15
N SER A 86 0.31 -8.86 10.58
CA SER A 86 1.74 -8.90 10.28
C SER A 86 1.97 -9.80 9.06
N VAL A 87 2.25 -9.19 7.90
CA VAL A 87 2.36 -9.90 6.63
C VAL A 87 3.81 -10.23 6.32
N GLN A 88 4.13 -11.52 6.16
CA GLN A 88 5.51 -11.97 5.93
C GLN A 88 5.89 -11.97 4.44
N GLU A 89 5.01 -12.47 3.58
CA GLU A 89 5.26 -12.61 2.14
C GLU A 89 4.69 -11.44 1.34
N ILE A 90 5.42 -10.33 1.33
CA ILE A 90 5.00 -9.06 0.69
C ILE A 90 4.64 -9.26 -0.80
N SER A 91 5.42 -10.07 -1.51
CA SER A 91 5.24 -10.30 -2.95
C SER A 91 3.96 -11.06 -3.31
N GLN A 92 3.31 -11.70 -2.33
CA GLN A 92 2.05 -12.42 -2.52
C GLN A 92 0.83 -11.56 -2.19
N ILE A 93 1.01 -10.35 -1.66
CA ILE A 93 -0.09 -9.46 -1.32
C ILE A 93 -0.89 -9.14 -2.58
N ASP A 94 -2.20 -9.33 -2.50
CA ASP A 94 -3.17 -8.85 -3.48
C ASP A 94 -4.31 -8.15 -2.74
N PHE A 95 -4.36 -6.82 -2.85
CA PHE A 95 -5.36 -6.03 -2.15
C PHE A 95 -6.77 -6.20 -2.72
N ILE A 96 -6.90 -6.54 -4.01
CA ILE A 96 -8.21 -6.79 -4.62
C ILE A 96 -8.74 -8.14 -4.17
N ALA A 97 -7.90 -9.18 -4.14
CA ALA A 97 -8.29 -10.48 -3.59
C ALA A 97 -8.65 -10.38 -2.10
N LEU A 98 -7.96 -9.53 -1.33
CA LEU A 98 -8.30 -9.23 0.05
C LEU A 98 -9.67 -8.57 0.21
N ASP A 99 -9.94 -7.51 -0.54
CA ASP A 99 -11.25 -6.82 -0.50
C ASP A 99 -12.38 -7.76 -0.93
N GLN A 100 -12.14 -8.61 -1.95
CA GLN A 100 -13.11 -9.61 -2.39
C GLN A 100 -13.34 -10.72 -1.36
N ALA A 101 -12.30 -11.24 -0.72
CA ALA A 101 -12.43 -12.27 0.32
C ALA A 101 -13.30 -11.78 1.48
N LEU A 102 -13.11 -10.52 1.91
CA LEU A 102 -13.95 -9.89 2.93
C LEU A 102 -15.40 -9.74 2.46
N ARG A 103 -15.61 -9.24 1.23
CA ARG A 103 -16.95 -9.00 0.67
C ARG A 103 -17.76 -10.28 0.47
N ASN A 104 -17.12 -11.37 0.09
CA ASN A 104 -17.78 -12.66 -0.09
C ASN A 104 -18.40 -13.17 1.22
N GLU A 105 -17.82 -12.80 2.35
CA GLU A 105 -18.32 -13.10 3.70
C GLU A 105 -19.18 -11.94 4.28
N GLY A 106 -19.50 -10.92 3.47
CA GLY A 106 -20.37 -9.80 3.87
C GLY A 106 -19.66 -8.67 4.62
N PHE A 107 -18.33 -8.67 4.69
CA PHE A 107 -17.55 -7.61 5.34
C PHE A 107 -17.01 -6.60 4.33
N VAL A 108 -16.97 -5.33 4.73
CA VAL A 108 -16.35 -4.25 3.95
C VAL A 108 -15.42 -3.48 4.88
N ALA A 109 -14.12 -3.52 4.58
CA ALA A 109 -13.15 -2.66 5.24
C ALA A 109 -13.40 -1.21 4.79
N ALA A 110 -13.47 -0.29 5.75
CA ALA A 110 -13.56 1.14 5.49
C ALA A 110 -12.21 1.68 4.99
N GLN A 111 -11.12 1.18 5.56
CA GLN A 111 -9.75 1.56 5.23
C GLN A 111 -8.85 0.34 5.21
N ILE A 112 -7.85 0.36 4.33
CA ILE A 112 -6.83 -0.69 4.22
C ILE A 112 -5.48 0.01 4.30
N GLU A 113 -4.92 0.10 5.50
CA GLU A 113 -3.63 0.72 5.73
C GLU A 113 -2.49 -0.26 5.49
N PHE A 114 -1.59 0.07 4.58
CA PHE A 114 -0.38 -0.69 4.31
C PHE A 114 0.84 0.19 4.53
N GLY A 115 1.86 -0.30 5.26
CA GLY A 115 3.05 0.50 5.54
C GLY A 115 4.29 -0.32 5.86
N GLY A 116 5.33 0.37 6.34
CA GLY A 116 6.61 -0.25 6.75
C GLY A 116 7.64 -0.42 5.64
N LEU A 117 7.30 -0.11 4.38
CA LEU A 117 8.24 -0.08 3.25
C LEU A 117 8.51 1.35 2.84
N ARG A 118 9.77 1.73 2.58
CA ARG A 118 10.13 3.10 2.16
C ARG A 118 9.82 3.37 0.68
N HIS A 119 10.07 2.37 -0.17
CA HIS A 119 9.91 2.42 -1.61
C HIS A 119 9.33 1.10 -2.09
N PHE A 120 8.17 1.16 -2.73
CA PHE A 120 7.54 -0.01 -3.33
C PHE A 120 6.67 0.42 -4.50
N ARG A 121 6.27 -0.56 -5.30
CA ARG A 121 5.39 -0.36 -6.44
C ARG A 121 4.12 -1.17 -6.21
N LEU A 122 3.00 -0.63 -6.63
CA LEU A 122 1.74 -1.38 -6.71
C LEU A 122 1.48 -1.70 -8.18
N GLU A 123 1.40 -2.97 -8.51
CA GLU A 123 1.08 -3.42 -9.87
C GLU A 123 -0.39 -3.83 -9.94
N GLY A 124 -1.18 -3.03 -10.64
CA GLY A 124 -2.58 -3.30 -10.90
C GLY A 124 -2.79 -3.80 -12.33
N LYS A 125 -3.60 -4.84 -12.52
CA LYS A 125 -4.07 -5.21 -13.87
C LYS A 125 -5.50 -4.74 -14.06
N ALA A 126 -5.78 -4.06 -15.18
CA ALA A 126 -7.11 -3.51 -15.46
C ALA A 126 -7.59 -3.96 -16.86
N ARG A 127 -8.89 -4.26 -16.99
CA ARG A 127 -9.43 -4.85 -18.23
C ARG A 127 -9.50 -3.87 -19.41
N HIS A 128 -9.61 -2.58 -19.12
CA HIS A 128 -9.91 -1.54 -20.11
C HIS A 128 -8.84 -0.45 -20.10
N LEU A 129 -7.57 -0.85 -20.24
CA LEU A 129 -6.50 0.11 -20.46
C LEU A 129 -6.43 0.44 -21.94
N CYS A 130 -6.92 1.63 -22.27
CA CYS A 130 -6.87 2.14 -23.62
C CYS A 130 -5.41 2.31 -24.07
N SER A 131 -5.01 1.58 -25.11
CA SER A 131 -3.73 1.79 -25.79
C SER A 131 -3.72 3.14 -26.51
N ALA A 132 -2.60 3.86 -26.45
CA ALA A 132 -2.41 5.15 -27.10
C ALA A 132 -2.70 5.16 -28.62
N THR A 133 -2.72 3.98 -29.26
CA THR A 133 -2.95 3.78 -30.70
C THR A 133 -4.41 3.51 -31.09
N GLY A 134 -5.33 3.32 -30.13
CA GLY A 134 -6.76 3.09 -30.39
C GLY A 134 -7.60 4.30 -30.00
N GLN A 135 -7.59 5.35 -30.84
CA GLN A 135 -8.01 6.71 -30.46
C GLN A 135 -9.48 7.07 -30.68
N GLU A 136 -10.35 6.15 -31.09
CA GLU A 136 -11.78 6.46 -31.24
C GLU A 136 -12.55 6.00 -30.00
N GLY A 137 -12.70 6.90 -29.03
CA GLY A 137 -13.59 6.72 -27.86
C GLY A 137 -12.92 6.40 -26.54
N CYS A 138 -11.59 6.32 -26.50
CA CYS A 138 -10.82 6.16 -25.27
C CYS A 138 -10.43 7.51 -24.68
N GLU A 139 -10.95 7.86 -23.51
CA GLU A 139 -10.45 9.01 -22.77
C GLU A 139 -8.97 8.78 -22.39
N PRO A 140 -8.13 9.82 -22.48
CA PRO A 140 -6.73 9.70 -22.08
C PRO A 140 -6.66 9.30 -20.61
N LEU A 141 -5.74 8.39 -20.30
CA LEU A 141 -5.45 8.00 -18.92
C LEU A 141 -5.15 9.24 -18.08
N PRO A 142 -5.71 9.36 -16.87
CA PRO A 142 -5.49 10.53 -16.03
C PRO A 142 -4.01 10.63 -15.66
N ASP A 143 -3.46 11.84 -15.72
CA ASP A 143 -2.15 12.10 -15.17
C ASP A 143 -2.17 11.89 -13.64
N VAL A 144 -1.01 11.60 -13.06
CA VAL A 144 -0.82 11.47 -11.61
C VAL A 144 -1.33 12.71 -10.89
N GLY A 145 -1.15 13.91 -11.45
CA GLY A 145 -1.71 15.15 -10.89
C GLY A 145 -3.24 15.16 -10.84
N THR A 146 -3.90 14.54 -11.82
CA THR A 146 -5.37 14.41 -11.90
C THR A 146 -5.91 13.33 -10.96
N VAL A 147 -5.15 12.25 -10.76
CA VAL A 147 -5.44 11.21 -9.76
C VAL A 147 -5.23 11.76 -8.34
N ARG A 148 -4.20 12.59 -8.14
CA ARG A 148 -3.92 13.34 -6.90
C ARG A 148 -4.85 14.56 -6.77
N ARG A 149 -6.14 14.31 -6.55
CA ARG A 149 -7.07 15.40 -6.19
C ARG A 149 -6.87 15.85 -4.74
N GLY A 150 -6.21 16.99 -4.55
CA GLY A 150 -6.11 17.68 -3.26
C GLY A 150 -5.15 17.00 -2.27
N GLU A 151 -5.64 16.64 -1.08
CA GLU A 151 -4.83 15.96 -0.05
C GLU A 151 -4.78 14.43 -0.20
N ARG A 152 -5.53 13.86 -1.15
CA ARG A 152 -5.59 12.40 -1.38
C ARG A 152 -4.36 11.92 -2.15
N LEU A 153 -3.92 10.69 -1.86
CA LEU A 153 -2.82 10.03 -2.58
C LEU A 153 -1.49 10.80 -2.61
N ARG A 154 -1.16 11.57 -1.55
CA ARG A 154 0.11 12.34 -1.46
C ARG A 154 1.37 11.48 -1.57
N TRP A 155 1.23 10.21 -1.23
CA TRP A 155 2.24 9.15 -1.26
C TRP A 155 2.51 8.60 -2.68
N LEU A 156 1.65 8.91 -3.66
CA LEU A 156 1.84 8.50 -5.04
C LEU A 156 2.82 9.45 -5.74
N ASP A 157 3.97 8.90 -6.12
CA ASP A 157 5.04 9.65 -6.78
C ASP A 157 4.80 9.73 -8.30
N SER A 158 4.62 8.58 -8.93
CA SER A 158 4.31 8.48 -10.35
C SER A 158 3.44 7.27 -10.67
N MET A 159 2.81 7.29 -11.84
CA MET A 159 2.01 6.20 -12.38
C MET A 159 2.51 5.93 -13.79
N THR A 160 2.86 4.68 -14.05
CA THR A 160 3.19 4.22 -15.40
C THR A 160 2.15 3.21 -15.85
N THR A 161 1.85 3.21 -17.14
CA THR A 161 0.88 2.29 -17.71
C THR A 161 1.53 1.55 -18.86
N ASP A 162 1.36 0.24 -18.87
CA ASP A 162 1.67 -0.60 -20.00
C ASP A 162 0.35 -1.09 -20.60
N ALA A 163 -0.06 -0.44 -21.68
CA ALA A 163 -1.27 -0.82 -22.40
C ALA A 163 -1.16 -2.20 -23.08
N THR A 164 0.06 -2.68 -23.35
CA THR A 164 0.29 -3.99 -23.97
C THR A 164 0.00 -5.10 -22.97
N GLY A 165 0.49 -4.94 -21.74
CA GLY A 165 0.26 -5.85 -20.63
C GLY A 165 -1.08 -5.65 -19.90
N SER A 166 -1.81 -4.58 -20.22
CA SER A 166 -2.97 -4.13 -19.44
C SER A 166 -2.63 -3.98 -17.94
N THR A 167 -1.48 -3.34 -17.70
CA THR A 167 -0.92 -3.14 -16.36
C THR A 167 -0.77 -1.65 -16.06
N VAL A 168 -1.11 -1.26 -14.84
CA VAL A 168 -0.81 0.04 -14.24
C VAL A 168 0.14 -0.18 -13.08
N ILE A 169 1.25 0.56 -13.07
CA ILE A 169 2.24 0.51 -12.00
C ILE A 169 2.20 1.86 -11.29
N PHE A 170 1.87 1.82 -10.00
CA PHE A 170 1.90 2.98 -9.12
C PHE A 170 3.21 2.96 -8.34
N HIS A 171 4.02 3.99 -8.52
CA HIS A 171 5.26 4.17 -7.79
C HIS A 171 4.97 4.91 -6.48
N VAL A 172 5.24 4.25 -5.36
CA VAL A 172 5.01 4.79 -4.02
C VAL A 172 6.35 5.14 -3.38
N ARG A 173 6.46 6.38 -2.91
CA ARG A 173 7.67 6.88 -2.26
C ARG A 173 7.31 7.64 -1.00
N TYR A 174 7.83 7.18 0.13
CA TYR A 174 7.73 7.93 1.37
C TYR A 174 8.96 8.79 1.63
N GLN A 175 8.72 9.91 2.32
CA GLN A 175 9.79 10.72 2.90
C GLN A 175 10.07 10.33 4.36
N GLN A 176 9.10 9.72 5.06
CA GLN A 176 9.22 9.34 6.47
C GLN A 176 9.17 7.81 6.66
N PRO A 177 10.02 7.25 7.54
CA PRO A 177 9.91 5.85 7.92
C PRO A 177 8.59 5.59 8.68
N ASN A 178 7.94 4.47 8.41
CA ASN A 178 6.66 4.01 9.01
C ASN A 178 5.40 4.77 8.58
N GLU A 179 5.46 5.55 7.51
CA GLU A 179 4.25 6.08 6.89
C GLU A 179 3.38 4.93 6.33
N ARG A 180 2.05 5.10 6.42
CA ARG A 180 1.05 4.13 5.99
C ARG A 180 0.20 4.75 4.88
N ILE A 181 -0.17 3.94 3.91
CA ILE A 181 -1.10 4.34 2.85
C ILE A 181 -2.43 3.67 3.02
N ASP A 182 -3.50 4.42 2.81
CA ASP A 182 -4.83 3.83 2.64
C ASP A 182 -5.02 3.42 1.18
N VAL A 183 -4.96 2.11 0.92
CA VAL A 183 -5.14 1.53 -0.41
C VAL A 183 -6.57 1.75 -0.92
N LYS A 184 -7.55 1.95 -0.03
CA LYS A 184 -8.93 2.24 -0.43
C LYS A 184 -9.08 3.62 -1.09
N GLU A 185 -8.20 4.57 -0.76
CA GLU A 185 -8.16 5.85 -1.48
C GLU A 185 -7.81 5.64 -2.95
N LEU A 186 -6.87 4.72 -3.23
CA LEU A 186 -6.47 4.40 -4.59
C LEU A 186 -7.61 3.71 -5.34
N PHE A 187 -8.31 2.76 -4.70
CA PHE A 187 -9.47 2.13 -5.31
C PHE A 187 -10.54 3.13 -5.70
N ALA A 188 -10.91 4.03 -4.78
CA ALA A 188 -11.89 5.07 -5.05
C ALA A 188 -11.43 6.02 -6.17
N ALA A 189 -10.15 6.41 -6.19
CA ALA A 189 -9.61 7.25 -7.25
C ALA A 189 -9.62 6.55 -8.61
N MET A 190 -9.38 5.24 -8.68
CA MET A 190 -9.41 4.48 -9.92
C MET A 190 -10.84 4.20 -10.40
N ASP A 191 -11.78 4.00 -9.48
CA ASP A 191 -13.22 3.83 -9.78
C ASP A 191 -13.83 5.10 -10.38
N ASP A 192 -13.42 6.28 -9.90
CA ASP A 192 -13.80 7.58 -10.49
C ASP A 192 -13.50 7.66 -12.01
N TYR A 193 -12.51 6.89 -12.49
CA TYR A 193 -12.12 6.83 -13.90
C TYR A 193 -12.50 5.51 -14.59
N GLY A 194 -13.28 4.64 -13.94
CA GLY A 194 -13.70 3.35 -14.50
C GLY A 194 -12.55 2.36 -14.72
N MET A 195 -11.43 2.53 -14.01
CA MET A 195 -10.19 1.75 -14.19
C MET A 195 -9.90 0.83 -13.01
N LEU A 196 -10.92 0.37 -12.28
CA LEU A 196 -10.73 -0.52 -11.14
C LEU A 196 -9.90 -1.76 -11.55
N PRO A 197 -8.72 -1.95 -10.94
CA PRO A 197 -7.89 -3.12 -11.24
C PRO A 197 -8.56 -4.38 -10.69
N TYR A 198 -8.40 -5.50 -11.38
CA TYR A 198 -8.90 -6.80 -10.92
C TYR A 198 -7.88 -7.58 -10.09
N THR A 199 -6.62 -7.14 -10.09
CA THR A 199 -5.56 -7.56 -9.15
C THR A 199 -4.75 -6.33 -8.76
N LEU A 200 -4.27 -6.23 -7.53
CA LEU A 200 -3.33 -5.17 -7.13
C LEU A 200 -2.24 -5.74 -6.22
N HIS A 201 -1.07 -5.99 -6.80
CA HIS A 201 0.05 -6.63 -6.12
C HIS A 201 1.09 -5.64 -5.61
N VAL A 202 1.72 -5.98 -4.49
CA VAL A 202 2.90 -5.25 -4.00
C VAL A 202 4.16 -5.82 -4.63
N ILE A 203 4.89 -4.96 -5.34
CA ILE A 203 6.24 -5.25 -5.80
C ILE A 203 7.18 -4.44 -4.92
N ALA A 204 7.79 -5.12 -3.95
CA ALA A 204 8.89 -4.55 -3.19
C ALA A 204 10.06 -4.32 -4.15
N ALA A 205 10.35 -3.06 -4.46
CA ALA A 205 11.53 -2.74 -5.24
C ALA A 205 12.75 -2.96 -4.33
N ALA A 206 13.53 -4.00 -4.62
CA ALA A 206 14.91 -4.06 -4.18
C ALA A 206 15.65 -2.93 -4.91
N GLU A 207 15.93 -1.84 -4.21
CA GLU A 207 17.01 -0.91 -4.55
C GLU A 207 18.03 -0.89 -3.41
#